data_AF-A0A7V2LF94-F1
#
_entry.id   AF-A0A7V2LF94-F1
#
_cell.length_a   1.000
_cell.length_b   1.000
_cell.length_c   1.000
_cell.angle_alpha   90.00
_cell.angle_beta   90.00
_cell.angle_gamma   90.00
#
_symmetry.space_group_name_H-M   'P 1'
#
loop_
_entity.id
_entity.type
_entity.pdbx_description
1 polymer ?
#
loop_
_entity_poly.entity_id
_entity_poly.type
_entity_poly.pdbx_seq_one_letter_code
_entity_poly.pdbx_strand_id
1 'polypeptide(L)'
;MEKPGAVKVIVLDVDGALVQQKRLIEQYQPAVIPLQNKSAALRYWCPVGELEQLGQLLVSSVGTVKGKVIFYGSGDYHHLAYLLISRLEEPLTVIQFDNHTDFWKSSPGRLHCGSWVVNTLELPHVRKVIQLGIDGDLKLSKDLPLPNFPMPIGTLTHKMSLLRDGKVEVYPNSM
;
A
#
# COMPACT_ATOMS: atom_id res chain seq x y z
N MET A 1 -7.12 -30.39 -12.92
CA MET A 1 -6.73 -29.58 -14.09
C MET A 1 -7.01 -28.12 -13.75
N GLU A 2 -5.97 -27.30 -13.58
CA GLU A 2 -6.14 -25.85 -13.44
C GLU A 2 -6.75 -25.28 -14.73
N LYS A 3 -7.80 -24.44 -14.62
CA LYS A 3 -8.38 -23.77 -15.78
C LYS A 3 -7.39 -22.75 -16.33
N PRO A 4 -7.07 -22.76 -17.63
CA PRO A 4 -6.27 -21.71 -18.24
C PRO A 4 -6.96 -20.35 -18.01
N GLY A 5 -6.24 -19.39 -17.42
CA GLY A 5 -6.75 -18.04 -17.16
C GLY A 5 -7.27 -17.77 -15.73
N ALA A 6 -7.21 -18.74 -14.80
CA ALA A 6 -7.55 -18.47 -13.41
C ALA A 6 -6.45 -17.63 -12.72
N VAL A 7 -6.80 -16.42 -12.26
CA VAL A 7 -5.88 -15.56 -11.49
C VAL A 7 -5.58 -16.22 -10.15
N LYS A 8 -4.30 -16.45 -9.86
CA LYS A 8 -3.88 -17.04 -8.59
C LYS A 8 -3.98 -16.00 -7.47
N VAL A 9 -4.68 -16.38 -6.40
CA VAL A 9 -4.87 -15.54 -5.20
C VAL A 9 -3.88 -15.93 -4.12
N ILE A 10 -3.26 -14.94 -3.49
CA ILE A 10 -2.34 -15.08 -2.37
C ILE A 10 -2.90 -14.27 -1.19
N VAL A 11 -2.82 -14.83 0.01
CA VAL A 11 -3.15 -14.14 1.26
C VAL A 11 -1.88 -14.06 2.10
N LEU A 12 -1.43 -12.85 2.39
CA LEU A 12 -0.40 -12.60 3.39
C LEU A 12 -1.12 -12.38 4.72
N ASP A 13 -1.15 -13.39 5.58
CA ASP A 13 -1.94 -13.35 6.80
C ASP A 13 -1.18 -12.67 7.94
N VAL A 14 -1.26 -11.33 7.96
CA VAL A 14 -0.52 -10.48 8.90
C VAL A 14 -1.25 -10.28 10.23
N ASP A 15 -2.58 -10.33 10.25
CA ASP A 15 -3.38 -10.04 11.45
C ASP A 15 -4.61 -10.93 11.62
N GLY A 16 -4.80 -11.94 10.76
CA GLY A 16 -5.94 -12.85 10.82
C GLY A 16 -7.21 -12.31 10.15
N ALA A 17 -7.25 -11.06 9.67
CA ALA A 17 -8.48 -10.44 9.18
C ALA A 17 -9.02 -11.09 7.89
N LEU A 18 -8.14 -11.64 7.05
CA LEU A 18 -8.50 -12.22 5.76
C LEU A 18 -8.87 -13.70 5.85
N VAL A 19 -8.18 -14.47 6.68
CA VAL A 19 -8.45 -15.91 6.86
C VAL A 19 -9.80 -16.16 7.56
N GLN A 20 -10.30 -15.17 8.31
CA GLN A 20 -11.64 -15.20 8.90
C GLN A 20 -12.76 -15.00 7.85
N GLN A 21 -12.45 -14.52 6.65
CA GLN A 21 -13.42 -14.30 5.58
C GLN A 21 -13.68 -15.61 4.82
N LYS A 22 -14.60 -16.43 5.34
CA LYS A 22 -14.95 -17.75 4.78
C LYS A 22 -15.20 -17.73 3.28
N ARG A 23 -15.94 -16.74 2.78
CA ARG A 23 -16.22 -16.59 1.34
C ARG A 23 -14.94 -16.44 0.50
N LEU A 24 -13.96 -15.65 0.95
CA LEU A 24 -12.68 -15.48 0.26
C LEU A 24 -11.93 -16.82 0.21
N ILE A 25 -11.84 -17.50 1.35
CA ILE A 25 -11.08 -18.75 1.49
C ILE A 25 -11.72 -19.89 0.68
N GLU A 26 -13.04 -20.08 0.81
CA GLU A 26 -13.77 -21.16 0.15
C GLU A 26 -13.86 -20.95 -1.37
N GLN A 27 -14.10 -19.70 -1.81
CA GLN A 27 -14.28 -19.40 -3.23
C GLN A 27 -12.97 -19.44 -4.02
N TYR A 28 -11.87 -18.95 -3.45
CA TYR A 28 -10.62 -18.76 -4.19
C TYR A 28 -9.50 -19.71 -3.79
N GLN A 29 -9.63 -20.43 -2.67
CA GLN A 29 -8.63 -21.37 -2.14
C GLN A 29 -7.21 -20.78 -2.23
N PRO A 30 -6.97 -19.60 -1.63
CA PRO A 30 -5.73 -18.86 -1.85
C PRO A 30 -4.54 -19.58 -1.23
N ALA A 31 -3.34 -19.29 -1.75
CA ALA A 31 -2.10 -19.63 -1.05
C ALA A 31 -1.95 -18.70 0.16
N VAL A 32 -2.02 -19.24 1.38
CA VAL A 32 -1.92 -18.47 2.63
C VAL A 32 -0.48 -18.51 3.14
N ILE A 33 0.13 -17.34 3.30
CA ILE A 33 1.46 -17.16 3.89
C ILE A 33 1.27 -16.59 5.31
N PRO A 34 1.61 -17.34 6.37
CA PRO A 34 1.44 -16.88 7.75
C PRO A 34 2.50 -15.81 8.09
N LEU A 35 2.06 -14.66 8.59
CA LEU A 35 2.90 -13.50 8.96
C LEU A 35 2.48 -12.85 10.28
N GLN A 36 1.62 -13.50 11.07
CA GLN A 36 1.06 -12.93 12.29
C GLN A 36 2.14 -12.66 13.35
N ASN A 37 3.23 -13.42 13.33
CA ASN A 37 4.41 -13.17 14.16
C ASN A 37 5.12 -11.84 13.83
N LYS A 38 4.92 -11.28 12.64
CA LYS A 38 5.43 -9.98 12.22
C LYS A 38 4.42 -8.84 12.36
N SER A 39 3.18 -9.14 12.78
CA SER A 39 2.07 -8.18 12.85
C SER A 39 2.41 -6.88 13.58
N ALA A 40 3.00 -6.98 14.78
CA ALA A 40 3.34 -5.81 15.59
C ALA A 40 4.45 -4.95 14.96
N ALA A 41 5.42 -5.58 14.30
CA ALA A 41 6.55 -4.90 13.66
C ALA A 41 6.16 -4.20 12.35
N LEU A 42 5.04 -4.60 11.74
CA LEU A 42 4.56 -4.10 10.46
C LEU A 42 3.34 -3.17 10.60
N ARG A 43 2.80 -2.96 11.80
CA ARG A 43 1.53 -2.22 11.94
C ARG A 43 1.75 -0.71 11.81
N TYR A 44 1.03 -0.07 10.90
CA TYR A 44 1.10 1.36 10.51
C TYR A 44 2.42 1.82 9.89
N TRP A 45 3.53 1.21 10.27
CA TRP A 45 4.87 1.54 9.83
C TRP A 45 5.81 0.34 9.93
N CYS A 46 6.93 0.42 9.22
CA CYS A 46 7.93 -0.63 9.15
C CYS A 46 9.33 -0.05 8.88
N PRO A 47 10.38 -0.48 9.62
CA PRO A 47 11.76 -0.24 9.23
C PRO A 47 12.09 -0.89 7.87
N VAL A 48 12.91 -0.25 7.04
CA VAL A 48 13.24 -0.80 5.70
C VAL A 48 13.85 -2.21 5.78
N GLY A 49 14.65 -2.51 6.81
CA GLY A 49 15.22 -3.85 7.00
C GLY A 49 14.18 -4.95 7.26
N GLU A 50 13.09 -4.66 7.98
CA GLU A 50 11.98 -5.62 8.16
C GLU A 50 11.22 -5.82 6.85
N LEU A 51 11.07 -4.75 6.07
CA LEU A 51 10.44 -4.80 4.76
C LEU A 51 11.24 -5.63 3.75
N GLU A 52 12.58 -5.53 3.79
CA GLU A 52 13.48 -6.35 2.97
C GLU A 52 13.38 -7.84 3.33
N GLN A 53 13.39 -8.17 4.62
CA GLN A 53 13.18 -9.55 5.09
C GLN A 53 11.83 -10.09 4.65
N LEU A 54 10.77 -9.30 4.78
CA LEU A 54 9.44 -9.67 4.29
C LEU A 54 9.46 -9.90 2.77
N GLY A 55 10.17 -9.06 2.03
CA GLY A 55 10.34 -9.23 0.58
C GLY A 55 11.06 -10.52 0.20
N GLN A 56 12.10 -10.91 0.93
CA GLN A 56 12.80 -12.18 0.72
C GLN A 56 11.88 -13.37 1.01
N LEU A 57 11.09 -13.30 2.09
CA LEU A 57 10.10 -14.31 2.43
C LEU A 57 9.00 -14.44 1.37
N LEU A 58 8.55 -13.32 0.79
CA LEU A 58 7.58 -13.34 -0.30
C LEU A 58 8.14 -14.06 -1.53
N VAL A 59 9.37 -13.71 -1.95
CA VAL A 59 10.01 -14.35 -3.10
C VAL A 59 10.16 -15.86 -2.88
N SER A 60 10.62 -16.28 -1.71
CA SER A 60 10.78 -17.71 -1.41
C SER A 60 9.46 -18.47 -1.31
N SER A 61 8.37 -17.79 -0.90
CA SER A 61 7.07 -18.44 -0.65
C SER A 61 6.17 -18.49 -1.89
N VAL A 62 6.19 -17.45 -2.75
CA VAL A 62 5.28 -17.34 -3.91
C VAL A 62 5.99 -17.20 -5.26
N GLY A 63 7.31 -17.04 -5.28
CA GLY A 63 8.12 -16.87 -6.48
C GLY A 63 7.96 -15.49 -7.12
N THR A 64 6.75 -15.15 -7.59
CA THR A 64 6.44 -13.85 -8.20
C THR A 64 5.08 -13.32 -7.78
N VAL A 65 5.00 -12.00 -7.62
CA VAL A 65 3.77 -11.25 -7.40
C VAL A 65 3.07 -10.85 -8.71
N LYS A 66 3.74 -10.98 -9.85
CA LYS A 66 3.21 -10.59 -11.16
C LYS A 66 2.03 -11.46 -11.56
N GLY A 67 0.94 -10.83 -12.00
CA GLY A 67 -0.28 -11.51 -12.43
C GLY A 67 -1.02 -12.23 -11.30
N LYS A 68 -0.80 -11.81 -10.04
CA LYS A 68 -1.45 -12.36 -8.84
C LYS A 68 -2.38 -11.32 -8.24
N VAL A 69 -3.44 -11.80 -7.58
CA VAL A 69 -4.23 -10.99 -6.65
C VAL A 69 -3.72 -11.28 -5.25
N ILE A 70 -3.28 -10.25 -4.55
CA ILE A 70 -2.66 -10.39 -3.23
C ILE A 70 -3.50 -9.62 -2.23
N PHE A 71 -4.02 -10.33 -1.23
CA PHE A 71 -4.66 -9.74 -0.06
C PHE A 71 -3.69 -9.76 1.12
N TYR A 72 -3.68 -8.71 1.94
CA TYR A 72 -2.83 -8.66 3.13
C TYR A 72 -3.44 -7.78 4.22
N GLY A 73 -3.51 -8.33 5.44
CA GLY A 73 -3.91 -7.62 6.66
C GLY A 73 -5.22 -6.83 6.61
N SER A 74 -5.46 -6.04 7.66
CA SER A 74 -6.39 -4.91 7.69
C SER A 74 -5.75 -3.64 7.09
N GLY A 75 -6.50 -2.52 7.10
CA GLY A 75 -6.04 -1.23 6.57
C GLY A 75 -4.72 -0.73 7.19
N ASP A 76 -4.39 -1.15 8.41
CA ASP A 76 -3.18 -0.75 9.12
C ASP A 76 -1.87 -1.21 8.45
N TYR A 77 -1.96 -2.04 7.41
CA TYR A 77 -0.83 -2.61 6.68
C TYR A 77 -0.75 -2.13 5.23
N HIS A 78 -1.56 -1.14 4.82
CA HIS A 78 -1.67 -0.75 3.41
C HIS A 78 -0.35 -0.31 2.77
N HIS A 79 0.60 0.20 3.56
CA HIS A 79 1.96 0.52 3.10
C HIS A 79 2.75 -0.66 2.54
N LEU A 80 2.37 -1.91 2.84
CA LEU A 80 2.95 -3.10 2.21
C LEU A 80 2.72 -3.14 0.70
N ALA A 81 1.80 -2.32 0.16
CA ALA A 81 1.66 -2.09 -1.28
C ALA A 81 2.99 -1.70 -1.94
N TYR A 82 3.77 -0.82 -1.30
CA TYR A 82 5.09 -0.43 -1.81
C TYR A 82 6.01 -1.65 -1.96
N LEU A 83 6.02 -2.57 -0.98
CA LEU A 83 6.83 -3.78 -1.07
C LEU A 83 6.42 -4.61 -2.28
N LEU A 84 5.12 -4.85 -2.49
CA LEU A 84 4.62 -5.63 -3.63
C LEU A 84 4.97 -4.97 -4.96
N ILE A 85 4.83 -3.66 -5.09
CA ILE A 85 5.13 -2.90 -6.30
C ILE A 85 6.64 -2.86 -6.58
N SER A 86 7.47 -2.79 -5.54
CA SER A 86 8.93 -2.81 -5.67
C SER A 86 9.48 -4.13 -6.23
N ARG A 87 8.69 -5.21 -6.20
CA ARG A 87 9.05 -6.53 -6.75
C ARG A 87 8.64 -6.71 -8.21
N LEU A 88 7.99 -5.71 -8.79
CA LEU A 88 7.75 -5.66 -10.23
C LEU A 88 8.95 -4.96 -10.88
N GLU A 89 9.37 -5.44 -12.04
CA GLU A 89 10.53 -4.89 -12.77
C GLU A 89 10.12 -4.12 -14.03
N GLU A 90 8.88 -4.31 -14.48
CA GLU A 90 8.38 -3.69 -15.71
C GLU A 90 7.81 -2.29 -15.46
N PRO A 91 7.90 -1.38 -16.45
CA PRO A 91 7.26 -0.08 -16.37
C PRO A 91 5.77 -0.21 -16.08
N LEU A 92 5.28 0.47 -15.03
CA LEU A 92 3.89 0.33 -14.59
C LEU A 92 3.25 1.66 -14.18
N THR A 93 1.92 1.65 -14.20
CA THR A 93 1.06 2.67 -13.58
C THR A 93 0.35 2.04 -12.39
N VAL A 94 0.38 2.72 -11.26
CA VAL A 94 -0.38 2.32 -10.06
C VAL A 94 -1.74 3.00 -10.12
N ILE A 95 -2.82 2.24 -9.98
CA ILE A 95 -4.17 2.78 -9.78
C ILE A 95 -4.55 2.51 -8.32
N GLN A 96 -4.68 3.58 -7.55
CA GLN A 96 -5.02 3.54 -6.13
C GLN A 96 -6.47 3.96 -5.95
N PHE A 97 -7.22 3.11 -5.25
CA PHE A 97 -8.54 3.45 -4.73
C PHE A 97 -8.39 3.67 -3.23
N ASP A 98 -8.48 4.92 -2.79
CA ASP A 98 -8.26 5.29 -1.40
C ASP A 98 -8.96 6.61 -1.07
N ASN A 99 -9.23 6.81 0.21
CA ASN A 99 -9.70 8.07 0.74
C ASN A 99 -8.53 9.07 0.96
N HIS A 100 -7.31 8.54 1.14
CA HIS A 100 -6.10 9.31 1.41
C HIS A 100 -5.10 9.20 0.25
N THR A 101 -4.36 10.28 0.04
CA THR A 101 -3.27 10.41 -0.93
C THR A 101 -2.03 9.63 -0.51
N ASP A 102 -1.79 9.45 0.79
CA ASP A 102 -0.58 8.83 1.35
C ASP A 102 0.73 9.48 0.84
N PHE A 103 0.72 10.82 0.80
CA PHE A 103 1.80 11.65 0.26
C PHE A 103 2.78 12.21 1.29
N TRP A 104 2.70 11.76 2.54
CA TRP A 104 3.56 12.29 3.58
C TRP A 104 5.01 11.92 3.30
N LYS A 105 5.92 12.86 3.60
CA LYS A 105 7.36 12.61 3.56
C LYS A 105 7.71 11.47 4.52
N SER A 106 8.50 10.53 4.03
CA SER A 106 9.07 9.47 4.87
C SER A 106 10.35 9.96 5.55
N SER A 107 10.57 9.55 6.80
CA SER A 107 11.88 9.66 7.43
C SER A 107 12.84 8.62 6.84
N PRO A 108 14.15 8.92 6.71
CA PRO A 108 15.13 7.96 6.20
C PRO A 108 15.07 6.61 6.94
N GLY A 109 15.06 5.52 6.18
CA GLY A 109 15.05 4.15 6.73
C GLY A 109 13.70 3.67 7.29
N ARG A 110 12.60 4.43 7.09
CA ARG A 110 11.25 4.04 7.53
C ARG A 110 10.23 4.19 6.41
N LEU A 111 9.27 3.28 6.37
CA LEU A 111 8.07 3.32 5.52
C LEU A 111 6.83 3.31 6.42
N HIS A 112 5.79 4.05 6.07
CA HIS A 112 4.52 4.03 6.81
C HIS A 112 3.32 4.23 5.89
N CYS A 113 2.12 3.97 6.44
CA CYS A 113 0.83 4.13 5.75
C CYS A 113 0.73 5.49 5.06
N GLY A 114 1.02 6.59 5.75
CA GLY A 114 0.98 7.91 5.11
C GLY A 114 2.05 8.21 4.04
N SER A 115 3.07 7.38 3.82
CA SER A 115 4.20 7.71 2.91
C SER A 115 4.42 6.74 1.75
N TRP A 116 3.67 5.63 1.68
CA TRP A 116 4.00 4.56 0.74
C TRP A 116 3.91 4.98 -0.73
N VAL A 117 3.02 5.92 -1.07
CA VAL A 117 2.88 6.39 -2.46
C VAL A 117 4.07 7.23 -2.87
N VAL A 118 4.59 8.09 -2.00
CA VAL A 118 5.82 8.87 -2.28
C VAL A 118 7.01 7.95 -2.51
N ASN A 119 7.17 6.93 -1.66
CA ASN A 119 8.25 5.94 -1.84
C ASN A 119 8.05 5.14 -3.15
N THR A 120 6.81 4.82 -3.51
CA THR A 120 6.48 4.12 -4.75
C THR A 120 6.83 4.95 -5.99
N LEU A 121 6.62 6.27 -5.95
CA LEU A 121 6.95 7.20 -7.03
C LEU A 121 8.47 7.42 -7.21
N GLU A 122 9.28 7.03 -6.24
CA GLU A 122 10.74 7.04 -6.32
C GLU A 122 11.30 5.78 -7.01
N LEU A 123 10.48 4.74 -7.19
CA LEU A 123 10.87 3.56 -7.95
C LEU A 123 10.99 3.90 -9.45
N PRO A 124 12.11 3.55 -10.11
CA PRO A 124 12.39 4.00 -11.49
C PRO A 124 11.42 3.41 -12.54
N HIS A 125 10.82 2.26 -12.26
CA HIS A 125 9.84 1.62 -13.14
C HIS A 125 8.41 2.13 -12.93
N VAL A 126 8.12 2.84 -11.83
CA VAL A 126 6.80 3.43 -11.61
C VAL A 126 6.70 4.74 -12.40
N ARG A 127 5.86 4.72 -13.44
CA ARG A 127 5.69 5.86 -14.34
C ARG A 127 4.69 6.87 -13.80
N LYS A 128 3.64 6.38 -13.16
CA LYS A 128 2.49 7.18 -12.76
C LYS A 128 1.73 6.53 -11.60
N VAL A 129 1.13 7.35 -10.75
CA VAL A 129 0.09 6.95 -9.80
C VAL A 129 -1.21 7.70 -10.14
N ILE A 130 -2.30 6.96 -10.29
CA ILE A 130 -3.64 7.50 -10.49
C ILE A 130 -4.46 7.21 -9.23
N GLN A 131 -4.97 8.25 -8.58
CA GLN A 131 -5.72 8.14 -7.33
C GLN A 131 -7.20 8.42 -7.57
N LEU A 132 -8.05 7.53 -7.08
CA LEU A 132 -9.50 7.59 -7.24
C LEU A 132 -10.17 7.56 -5.86
N GLY A 133 -11.03 8.54 -5.56
CA GLY A 133 -11.82 8.59 -4.32
C GLY A 133 -11.21 9.42 -3.19
N ILE A 134 -10.18 10.23 -3.47
CA ILE A 134 -9.53 11.07 -2.46
C ILE A 134 -10.53 12.08 -1.87
N ASP A 135 -10.64 12.11 -0.54
CA ASP A 135 -11.52 13.04 0.19
C ASP A 135 -10.94 13.40 1.57
N GLY A 136 -10.42 12.39 2.30
CA GLY A 136 -9.88 12.54 3.66
C GLY A 136 -8.78 13.58 3.82
N ASP A 137 -7.93 13.76 2.81
CA ASP A 137 -6.84 14.73 2.86
C ASP A 137 -7.25 16.14 2.39
N LEU A 138 -8.37 16.26 1.67
CA LEU A 138 -8.88 17.51 1.13
C LEU A 138 -9.80 18.23 2.12
N LYS A 139 -10.39 17.48 3.06
CA LYS A 139 -11.10 18.01 4.22
C LYS A 139 -10.12 18.51 5.28
N LEU A 140 -9.30 19.52 4.95
CA LEU A 140 -8.64 20.31 5.99
C LEU A 140 -9.76 20.92 6.84
N SER A 141 -9.80 20.55 8.12
CA SER A 141 -10.81 21.01 9.06
C SER A 141 -10.87 22.54 9.09
N LYS A 142 -11.87 23.13 8.44
CA LYS A 142 -12.27 24.52 8.72
C LYS A 142 -12.72 24.69 10.18
N ASP A 143 -13.06 23.58 10.84
CA ASP A 143 -13.75 23.57 12.14
C ASP A 143 -12.99 22.89 13.29
N LEU A 144 -11.72 22.50 13.13
CA LEU A 144 -10.95 21.87 14.21
C LEU A 144 -9.69 22.67 14.54
N PRO A 145 -9.76 23.58 15.53
CA PRO A 145 -8.54 24.15 16.10
C PRO A 145 -7.95 23.07 16.99
N LEU A 146 -7.01 22.26 16.49
CA LEU A 146 -6.20 21.40 17.35
C LEU A 146 -5.11 22.27 17.98
N PRO A 147 -5.22 22.65 19.27
CA PRO A 147 -4.15 23.35 19.95
C PRO A 147 -3.13 22.28 20.34
N ASN A 148 -1.89 22.41 19.88
CA ASN A 148 -0.71 21.69 20.37
C ASN A 148 -0.34 20.34 19.71
N PHE A 149 -0.75 20.06 18.46
CA PHE A 149 -0.13 18.97 17.70
C PHE A 149 0.47 19.51 16.38
N PRO A 150 1.81 19.56 16.22
CA PRO A 150 2.43 19.90 14.95
C PRO A 150 2.49 18.64 14.09
N MET A 151 1.37 17.98 13.84
CA MET A 151 1.29 17.09 12.69
C MET A 151 1.04 18.02 11.51
N PRO A 152 1.98 18.18 10.56
CA PRO A 152 1.77 19.11 9.46
C PRO A 152 0.79 18.45 8.48
N ILE A 153 -0.49 18.41 8.83
CA ILE A 153 -1.56 17.94 7.96
C ILE A 153 -1.74 19.00 6.87
N GLY A 154 -1.60 18.61 5.60
CA GLY A 154 -1.68 19.50 4.44
C GLY A 154 -0.41 19.56 3.58
N THR A 155 -0.34 20.51 2.65
CA THR A 155 0.66 20.55 1.56
C THR A 155 2.13 20.60 1.98
N LEU A 156 2.44 20.88 3.26
CA LEU A 156 3.81 20.93 3.81
C LEU A 156 4.42 19.55 4.08
N THR A 157 3.60 18.54 4.38
CA THR A 157 4.01 17.12 4.45
C THR A 157 4.00 16.44 3.09
N HIS A 158 3.32 17.02 2.10
CA HIS A 158 3.13 16.42 0.79
C HIS A 158 4.28 16.76 -0.17
N LYS A 159 4.79 15.78 -0.90
CA LYS A 159 5.79 16.01 -1.97
C LYS A 159 5.11 16.51 -3.25
N MET A 160 4.59 17.73 -3.21
CA MET A 160 3.74 18.34 -4.26
C MET A 160 4.43 18.49 -5.63
N SER A 161 5.76 18.40 -5.72
CA SER A 161 6.47 18.40 -7.01
C SER A 161 6.02 17.24 -7.89
N LEU A 162 5.69 16.09 -7.30
CA LEU A 162 5.25 14.89 -8.04
C LEU A 162 3.95 15.10 -8.81
N LEU A 163 3.06 15.97 -8.31
CA LEU A 163 1.84 16.38 -9.02
C LEU A 163 2.18 17.29 -10.21
N ARG A 164 3.12 18.23 -10.04
CA ARG A 164 3.51 19.17 -11.10
C ARG A 164 4.24 18.49 -12.25
N ASP A 165 4.98 17.44 -11.95
CA ASP A 165 5.74 16.67 -12.95
C ASP A 165 4.85 15.65 -13.71
N GLY A 166 3.53 15.64 -13.48
CA GLY A 166 2.57 14.74 -14.14
C GLY A 166 2.68 13.28 -13.72
N LYS A 167 3.48 12.99 -12.68
CA LYS A 167 3.64 11.63 -12.14
C LYS A 167 2.46 11.17 -11.30
N VAL A 168 1.59 12.09 -10.89
CA VAL A 168 0.38 11.77 -10.14
C VAL A 168 -0.83 12.47 -10.77
N GLU A 169 -1.91 11.72 -10.96
CA GLU A 169 -3.25 12.26 -11.21
C GLU A 169 -4.19 11.89 -10.06
N VAL A 170 -5.03 12.84 -9.65
CA VAL A 170 -5.97 12.66 -8.56
C VAL A 170 -7.37 12.97 -9.04
N TYR A 171 -8.29 12.03 -8.83
CA TYR A 171 -9.72 12.15 -9.07
C TYR A 171 -10.42 12.08 -7.71
N PRO A 172 -10.72 13.23 -7.08
CA PRO A 172 -11.36 13.27 -5.78
C PRO A 172 -12.72 12.59 -5.78
N ASN A 173 -13.20 12.21 -4.60
CA ASN A 173 -14.57 11.75 -4.45
C ASN A 173 -15.53 12.90 -4.79
N SER A 174 -16.22 12.80 -5.93
CA SER A 174 -17.28 13.71 -6.31
C SER A 174 -18.62 13.17 -5.79
N MET A 175 -18.93 13.40 -4.52
CA MET A 175 -20.29 13.29 -3.98
C MET A 175 -20.87 14.65 -3.68
#